data_AF-A0A0Q9L5S1-F1
#
_entry.id   AF-A0A0Q9L5S1-F1
#
_cell.length_a   1.000
_cell.length_b   1.000
_cell.length_c   1.000
_cell.angle_alpha   90.00
_cell.angle_beta   90.00
_cell.angle_gamma   90.00
#
_symmetry.space_group_name_H-M   'P 1'
#
loop_
_entity.id
_entity.type
_entity.pdbx_description
1 polymer ?
#
loop_
_entity_poly.entity_id
_entity_poly.type
_entity_poly.pdbx_seq_one_letter_code
_entity_poly.pdbx_strand_id
1 'polypeptide(L)'
;MNVNGKLHEITNIPLFISSYSANPAHPNPASFKPMAEAQVFLGTDFPAGFTNSFIPGFSFQSKTDATGAFTIFVPDGFPTTIKAFLLATHTIMKVLPPLNVPIFAPVYRSETFQFSQINSKVQDIYVIRTDGTTQQSFSQAQINEMTTHIQQQMHLDSLSAFINDGSIGIVGHDQGATLKADLFLSPFTGPDLNSFISEKVENIDIDLPGPDFIVGLFVSKDEIAKQFRQGIHNMMPSLNKQIIDRVQKDFGMLITQLEKNTNSKVTLTFEKLRFPVVETRIIGPFTIKTRAIVPDLFVGLSRKLFS
;
A
#
# COMPACT_ATOMS: atom_id res chain seq x y z
N MET A 1 -14.07 26.14 0.40
CA MET A 1 -14.81 25.07 -0.35
C MET A 1 -14.84 23.78 0.48
N ASN A 2 -15.84 22.91 0.37
CA ASN A 2 -15.93 21.66 1.16
C ASN A 2 -15.97 20.41 0.30
N VAL A 3 -15.23 19.38 0.69
CA VAL A 3 -15.39 18.01 0.18
C VAL A 3 -16.26 17.23 1.16
N ASN A 4 -17.47 16.85 0.71
CA ASN A 4 -18.43 16.12 1.52
C ASN A 4 -18.52 14.67 1.05
N GLY A 5 -18.57 13.71 1.96
CA GLY A 5 -18.78 12.32 1.60
C GLY A 5 -19.27 11.46 2.75
N LYS A 6 -19.62 10.22 2.42
CA LYS A 6 -19.98 9.16 3.37
C LYS A 6 -19.21 7.89 3.04
N LEU A 7 -18.60 7.29 4.05
CA LEU A 7 -17.88 6.04 3.93
C LEU A 7 -18.68 4.88 4.51
N HIS A 8 -18.84 3.83 3.72
CA HIS A 8 -19.63 2.65 4.06
C HIS A 8 -18.82 1.37 3.84
N GLU A 9 -18.97 0.41 4.74
CA GLU A 9 -18.48 -0.97 4.55
C GLU A 9 -19.64 -1.83 4.06
N ILE A 10 -19.47 -2.49 2.91
CA ILE A 10 -20.43 -3.46 2.38
C ILE A 10 -20.33 -4.74 3.20
N THR A 11 -21.46 -5.17 3.75
CA THR A 11 -21.56 -6.36 4.62
C THR A 11 -22.24 -7.54 3.93
N ASN A 12 -23.02 -7.28 2.88
CA ASN A 12 -23.68 -8.31 2.07
C ASN A 12 -23.57 -7.97 0.58
N ILE A 13 -22.55 -8.52 -0.08
CA ILE A 13 -22.22 -8.20 -1.48
C ILE A 13 -23.37 -8.51 -2.45
N PRO A 14 -24.02 -9.70 -2.44
CA PRO A 14 -25.13 -9.97 -3.35
C PRO A 14 -26.31 -9.01 -3.19
N LEU A 15 -26.70 -8.70 -1.95
CA LEU A 15 -27.79 -7.75 -1.67
C LEU A 15 -27.41 -6.32 -2.08
N PHE A 16 -26.16 -5.93 -1.83
CA PHE A 16 -25.67 -4.61 -2.23
C PHE A 16 -25.71 -4.46 -3.75
N ILE A 17 -25.14 -5.41 -4.50
CA ILE A 17 -25.09 -5.36 -5.96
C ILE A 17 -26.51 -5.29 -6.55
N SER A 18 -27.41 -6.17 -6.12
CA SER A 18 -28.79 -6.21 -6.64
C SER A 18 -29.56 -4.91 -6.36
N SER A 19 -29.43 -4.35 -5.14
CA SER A 19 -30.13 -3.12 -4.77
C SER A 19 -29.50 -1.86 -5.38
N TYR A 20 -28.17 -1.79 -5.47
CA TYR A 20 -27.46 -0.68 -6.11
C TYR A 20 -27.77 -0.61 -7.61
N SER A 21 -27.79 -1.75 -8.32
CA SER A 21 -28.17 -1.79 -9.74
C SER A 21 -29.60 -1.29 -9.97
N ALA A 22 -30.51 -1.56 -9.04
CA ALA A 22 -31.91 -1.10 -9.13
C ALA A 22 -32.05 0.39 -8.80
N ASN A 23 -31.33 0.87 -7.79
CA ASN A 23 -31.35 2.28 -7.39
C ASN A 23 -30.00 2.70 -6.77
N PRO A 24 -29.06 3.26 -7.57
CA PRO A 24 -27.75 3.67 -7.08
C PRO A 24 -27.78 4.74 -5.99
N ALA A 25 -28.83 5.56 -5.94
CA ALA A 25 -28.98 6.62 -4.93
C ALA A 25 -29.43 6.07 -3.57
N HIS A 26 -30.08 4.89 -3.57
CA HIS A 26 -30.65 4.28 -2.37
C HIS A 26 -30.46 2.75 -2.38
N PRO A 27 -29.19 2.25 -2.32
CA PRO A 27 -28.95 0.84 -2.11
C PRO A 27 -29.55 0.38 -0.78
N ASN A 28 -29.83 -0.92 -0.64
CA ASN A 28 -30.51 -1.46 0.53
C ASN A 28 -29.65 -1.24 1.80
N PRO A 29 -30.16 -0.54 2.84
CA PRO A 29 -29.37 -0.21 4.03
C PRO A 29 -28.97 -1.42 4.86
N ALA A 30 -29.57 -2.61 4.65
CA ALA A 30 -29.14 -3.85 5.28
C ALA A 30 -27.90 -4.48 4.62
N SER A 31 -27.46 -3.96 3.47
CA SER A 31 -26.33 -4.50 2.70
C SER A 31 -24.98 -3.81 2.97
N PHE A 32 -24.99 -2.71 3.72
CA PHE A 32 -23.81 -1.97 4.13
C PHE A 32 -24.01 -1.36 5.51
N LYS A 33 -22.93 -0.93 6.14
CA LYS A 33 -22.96 -0.18 7.41
C LYS A 33 -22.06 1.05 7.30
N PRO A 34 -22.32 2.13 8.06
CA PRO A 34 -21.41 3.26 8.13
C PRO A 34 -20.05 2.84 8.68
N MET A 35 -18.98 3.35 8.08
CA MET A 35 -17.62 3.20 8.59
C MET A 35 -17.28 4.40 9.47
N ALA A 36 -17.69 4.33 10.73
CA ALA A 36 -17.44 5.39 11.71
C ALA A 36 -15.96 5.45 12.14
N GLU A 37 -15.54 6.63 12.60
CA GLU A 37 -14.22 6.88 13.18
C GLU A 37 -13.03 6.66 12.22
N ALA A 38 -13.27 6.51 10.92
CA ALA A 38 -12.24 6.47 9.89
C ALA A 38 -11.63 7.87 9.69
N GLN A 39 -10.32 7.92 9.46
CA GLN A 39 -9.66 9.17 9.07
C GLN A 39 -9.66 9.27 7.54
N VAL A 40 -10.13 10.40 7.04
CA VAL A 40 -10.18 10.72 5.61
C VAL A 40 -9.24 11.88 5.36
N PHE A 41 -8.27 11.65 4.48
CA PHE A 41 -7.26 12.61 4.07
C PHE A 41 -7.54 13.05 2.63
N LEU A 42 -7.40 14.35 2.39
CA LEU A 42 -7.35 14.94 1.05
C LEU A 42 -5.88 15.24 0.73
N GLY A 43 -5.23 14.33 0.02
CA GLY A 43 -3.85 14.51 -0.45
C GLY A 43 -3.82 15.35 -1.74
N THR A 44 -2.69 16.02 -1.99
CA THR A 44 -2.50 16.88 -3.19
C THR A 44 -1.23 16.51 -3.94
N ASP A 45 -1.18 16.82 -5.23
CA ASP A 45 0.03 16.71 -6.07
C ASP A 45 0.94 17.95 -6.00
N PHE A 46 0.63 18.88 -5.10
CA PHE A 46 1.48 20.03 -4.84
C PHE A 46 2.79 19.57 -4.17
N PRO A 47 3.96 20.01 -4.64
CA PRO A 47 5.23 19.59 -4.07
C PRO A 47 5.32 20.08 -2.63
N ALA A 48 5.09 19.18 -1.68
CA ALA A 48 5.48 19.38 -0.31
C ALA A 48 6.98 19.12 -0.20
N GLY A 49 7.70 20.08 0.40
CA GLY A 49 9.11 19.89 0.72
C GLY A 49 9.33 18.63 1.55
N PHE A 50 10.24 17.78 1.09
CA PHE A 50 11.06 16.86 1.89
C PHE A 50 10.40 16.14 3.09
N THR A 51 9.28 15.44 2.93
CA THR A 51 8.87 14.46 3.95
C THR A 51 8.50 13.11 3.33
N ASN A 52 9.33 12.10 3.58
CA ASN A 52 8.98 10.68 3.49
C ASN A 52 8.00 10.30 4.63
N SER A 53 6.91 11.07 4.77
CA SER A 53 5.88 10.84 5.78
C SER A 53 4.76 9.99 5.18
N PHE A 54 4.11 9.17 6.01
CA PHE A 54 2.91 8.38 5.62
C PHE A 54 1.74 9.24 5.13
N ILE A 55 1.81 10.56 5.35
CA ILE A 55 0.76 11.54 5.07
C ILE A 55 1.29 12.51 4.00
N PRO A 56 0.58 12.70 2.86
CA PRO A 56 0.98 13.64 1.82
C PRO A 56 1.15 15.05 2.39
N GLY A 57 2.22 15.75 2.01
CA GLY A 57 2.69 16.94 2.72
C GLY A 57 1.85 18.22 2.61
N PHE A 58 0.62 18.14 2.09
CA PHE A 58 -0.48 19.08 2.37
C PHE A 58 -1.78 18.27 2.44
N SER A 59 -1.97 17.50 3.51
CA SER A 59 -3.20 16.76 3.74
C SER A 59 -4.18 17.58 4.58
N PHE A 60 -5.35 17.89 4.03
CA PHE A 60 -6.50 18.22 4.88
C PHE A 60 -7.11 16.92 5.38
N GLN A 61 -7.63 16.91 6.61
CA GLN A 61 -8.17 15.69 7.21
C GLN A 61 -9.53 15.93 7.87
N SER A 62 -10.36 14.90 7.87
CA SER A 62 -11.58 14.81 8.65
C SER A 62 -11.70 13.40 9.21
N LYS A 63 -12.46 13.26 10.29
CA LYS A 63 -12.91 11.97 10.77
C LYS A 63 -14.33 11.70 10.30
N THR A 64 -14.68 10.45 10.05
CA THR A 64 -16.08 10.08 9.81
C THR A 64 -16.86 10.01 11.12
N ASP A 65 -18.10 10.49 11.11
CA ASP A 65 -19.01 10.40 12.26
C ASP A 65 -19.67 9.00 12.38
N ALA A 66 -20.59 8.85 13.33
CA ALA A 66 -21.34 7.60 13.54
C ALA A 66 -22.15 7.13 12.32
N THR A 67 -22.46 8.04 11.39
CA THR A 67 -23.16 7.75 10.12
C THR A 67 -22.20 7.54 8.95
N GLY A 68 -20.89 7.57 9.20
CA GLY A 68 -19.85 7.47 8.18
C GLY A 68 -19.61 8.77 7.41
N ALA A 69 -20.28 9.86 7.77
CA ALA A 69 -20.18 11.14 7.06
C ALA A 69 -18.90 11.88 7.44
N PHE A 70 -18.28 12.56 6.47
CA PHE A 70 -17.13 13.42 6.68
C PHE A 70 -17.26 14.72 5.89
N THR A 71 -16.56 15.75 6.34
CA THR A 71 -16.47 17.03 5.65
C THR A 71 -15.06 17.58 5.79
N ILE A 72 -14.36 17.72 4.67
CA ILE A 72 -13.01 18.30 4.63
C ILE A 72 -13.12 19.72 4.11
N PHE A 73 -12.72 20.68 4.93
CA PHE A 73 -12.63 22.08 4.54
C PHE A 73 -11.35 22.34 3.74
N VAL A 74 -11.51 22.92 2.55
CA VAL A 74 -10.43 23.43 1.71
C VAL A 74 -10.45 24.96 1.82
N PRO A 75 -9.37 25.59 2.32
CA PRO A 75 -9.27 27.03 2.44
C PRO A 75 -9.52 27.77 1.13
N ASP A 76 -10.16 28.93 1.24
CA ASP A 76 -10.37 29.81 0.09
C ASP A 76 -9.02 30.36 -0.40
N GLY A 77 -8.87 30.47 -1.72
CA GLY A 77 -7.61 30.87 -2.37
C GLY A 77 -6.66 29.72 -2.73
N PHE A 78 -7.02 28.46 -2.43
CA PHE A 78 -6.27 27.31 -2.93
C PHE A 78 -6.36 27.23 -4.47
N PRO A 79 -5.24 27.06 -5.20
CA PRO A 79 -5.28 27.03 -6.66
C PRO A 79 -6.16 25.90 -7.19
N THR A 80 -7.16 26.26 -8.00
CA THR A 80 -8.17 25.31 -8.50
C THR A 80 -7.62 24.28 -9.49
N THR A 81 -6.41 24.50 -10.01
CA THR A 81 -5.70 23.63 -10.95
C THR A 81 -4.93 22.50 -10.27
N ILE A 82 -4.72 22.55 -8.96
CA ILE A 82 -4.04 21.49 -8.20
C ILE A 82 -4.91 20.24 -8.23
N LYS A 83 -4.27 19.08 -8.39
CA LYS A 83 -4.96 17.79 -8.28
C LYS A 83 -4.93 17.32 -6.84
N ALA A 84 -6.04 16.75 -6.42
CA ALA A 84 -6.23 16.14 -5.14
C ALA A 84 -6.74 14.71 -5.28
N PHE A 85 -6.59 13.91 -4.24
CA PHE A 85 -7.15 12.57 -4.13
C PHE A 85 -7.59 12.33 -2.68
N LEU A 86 -8.59 11.48 -2.50
CA LEU A 86 -9.02 11.03 -1.19
C LEU A 86 -8.32 9.73 -0.80
N LEU A 87 -7.84 9.68 0.43
CA LEU A 87 -7.35 8.49 1.11
C LEU A 87 -8.18 8.30 2.38
N ALA A 88 -8.89 7.18 2.51
CA ALA A 88 -9.52 6.82 3.78
C ALA A 88 -8.70 5.74 4.47
N THR A 89 -8.61 5.85 5.79
CA THR A 89 -7.91 4.90 6.65
C THR A 89 -8.75 4.60 7.88
N HIS A 90 -8.64 3.41 8.42
CA HIS A 90 -9.09 3.14 9.78
C HIS A 90 -7.88 3.17 10.74
N THR A 91 -8.15 3.45 12.01
CA THR A 91 -7.09 3.46 13.01
C THR A 91 -6.92 2.06 13.60
N ILE A 92 -5.76 1.46 13.38
CA ILE A 92 -5.30 0.26 14.08
C ILE A 92 -4.34 0.72 15.17
N MET A 93 -4.61 0.42 16.44
CA MET A 93 -3.62 0.70 17.48
C MET A 93 -2.54 -0.36 17.46
N LYS A 94 -1.27 0.02 17.24
CA LYS A 94 -0.14 -0.84 17.57
C LYS A 94 0.32 -0.49 18.98
N VAL A 95 0.12 -1.44 19.88
CA VAL A 95 0.64 -1.37 21.24
C VAL A 95 2.15 -1.68 21.15
N LEU A 96 2.98 -0.64 21.19
CA LEU A 96 4.43 -0.76 21.38
C LEU A 96 4.72 -0.26 22.79
N PRO A 97 4.84 -1.13 23.81
CA PRO A 97 5.07 -0.67 25.18
C PRO A 97 6.27 0.29 25.26
N PRO A 98 6.17 1.49 25.88
CA PRO A 98 5.05 2.04 26.65
C PRO A 98 4.07 2.96 25.87
N LEU A 99 4.23 3.11 24.55
CA LEU A 99 3.49 4.08 23.72
C LEU A 99 2.51 3.37 22.77
N ASN A 100 1.22 3.71 22.89
CA ASN A 100 0.23 3.36 21.87
C ASN A 100 0.36 4.33 20.70
N VAL A 101 0.97 3.87 19.60
CA VAL A 101 1.08 4.67 18.38
C VAL A 101 -0.07 4.26 17.43
N PRO A 102 -0.95 5.20 17.02
CA PRO A 102 -1.98 4.89 16.04
C PRO A 102 -1.33 4.59 14.70
N ILE A 103 -1.68 3.45 14.11
CA ILE A 103 -1.35 3.09 12.74
C ILE A 103 -2.58 3.31 11.88
N PHE A 104 -2.43 4.11 10.84
CA PHE A 104 -3.46 4.33 9.85
C PHE A 104 -3.34 3.28 8.75
N ALA A 105 -4.27 2.33 8.71
CA ALA A 105 -4.32 1.33 7.65
C ALA A 105 -5.31 1.77 6.58
N PRO A 106 -4.90 1.85 5.30
CA PRO A 106 -5.73 2.42 4.26
C PRO A 106 -6.83 1.45 3.82
N VAL A 107 -8.02 1.98 3.61
CA VAL A 107 -9.21 1.20 3.22
C VAL A 107 -9.79 1.66 1.87
N TYR A 108 -9.43 2.85 1.42
CA TYR A 108 -9.89 3.40 0.14
C TYR A 108 -8.92 4.47 -0.39
N ARG A 109 -8.78 4.51 -1.72
CA ARG A 109 -8.08 5.57 -2.46
C ARG A 109 -8.88 5.96 -3.70
N SER A 110 -9.09 7.26 -3.90
CA SER A 110 -9.73 7.77 -5.12
C SER A 110 -8.72 8.03 -6.22
N GLU A 111 -9.20 8.12 -7.45
CA GLU A 111 -8.48 8.75 -8.54
C GLU A 111 -8.29 10.24 -8.26
N THR A 112 -7.26 10.83 -8.87
CA THR A 112 -7.02 12.27 -8.76
C THR A 112 -8.11 13.08 -9.45
N PHE A 113 -8.51 14.19 -8.85
CA PHE A 113 -9.44 15.18 -9.40
C PHE A 113 -8.90 16.60 -9.15
N GLN A 114 -9.32 17.58 -9.95
CA GLN A 114 -8.95 18.97 -9.72
C GLN A 114 -9.84 19.60 -8.65
N PHE A 115 -9.30 20.55 -7.87
CA PHE A 115 -10.12 21.32 -6.92
C PHE A 115 -11.29 22.05 -7.59
N SER A 116 -11.14 22.45 -8.86
CA SER A 116 -12.22 23.03 -9.68
C SER A 116 -13.45 22.13 -9.85
N GLN A 117 -13.30 20.81 -9.73
CA GLN A 117 -14.37 19.82 -9.93
C GLN A 117 -15.16 19.53 -8.65
N ILE A 118 -14.66 19.97 -7.49
CA ILE A 118 -15.33 19.75 -6.21
C ILE A 118 -16.62 20.57 -6.18
N ASN A 119 -17.72 19.88 -5.95
CA ASN A 119 -19.06 20.46 -5.84
C ASN A 119 -19.67 20.16 -4.47
N SER A 120 -20.87 20.70 -4.22
CA SER A 120 -21.56 20.52 -2.93
C SER A 120 -22.16 19.13 -2.72
N LYS A 121 -22.13 18.24 -3.73
CA LYS A 121 -22.73 16.90 -3.66
C LYS A 121 -21.94 16.01 -2.70
N VAL A 122 -22.67 15.32 -1.83
CA VAL A 122 -22.11 14.28 -0.96
C VAL A 122 -21.70 13.08 -1.81
N GLN A 123 -20.46 12.63 -1.66
CA GLN A 123 -19.93 11.46 -2.33
C GLN A 123 -20.12 10.21 -1.46
N ASP A 124 -20.97 9.28 -1.89
CA ASP A 124 -21.11 7.98 -1.25
C ASP A 124 -19.99 7.03 -1.73
N ILE A 125 -19.18 6.59 -0.77
CA ILE A 125 -18.03 5.71 -0.98
C ILE A 125 -18.32 4.40 -0.27
N TYR A 126 -18.32 3.31 -1.03
CA TYR A 126 -18.55 1.96 -0.51
C TYR A 126 -17.28 1.14 -0.64
N VAL A 127 -16.89 0.42 0.42
CA VAL A 127 -15.73 -0.47 0.40
C VAL A 127 -16.13 -1.87 0.81
N ILE A 128 -15.53 -2.86 0.15
CA ILE A 128 -15.66 -4.28 0.48
C ILE A 128 -14.32 -4.70 1.06
N ARG A 129 -14.33 -5.17 2.31
CA ARG A 129 -13.18 -5.86 2.87
C ARG A 129 -13.16 -7.27 2.29
N THR A 130 -12.08 -7.65 1.62
CA THR A 130 -11.90 -9.07 1.28
C THR A 130 -11.42 -9.79 2.52
N ASP A 131 -11.87 -11.02 2.74
CA ASP A 131 -11.67 -11.83 3.96
C ASP A 131 -10.20 -12.17 4.31
N GLY A 132 -9.21 -11.54 3.69
CA GLY A 132 -7.79 -11.81 3.89
C GLY A 132 -7.42 -13.25 3.53
N THR A 133 -8.31 -14.02 2.89
CA THR A 133 -8.04 -15.41 2.48
C THR A 133 -7.44 -15.50 1.09
N THR A 134 -6.96 -14.39 0.52
CA THR A 134 -6.18 -14.42 -0.70
C THR A 134 -5.06 -15.43 -0.51
N GLN A 135 -5.22 -16.62 -1.09
CA GLN A 135 -4.22 -17.69 -1.09
C GLN A 135 -2.95 -17.24 -1.86
N GLN A 136 -3.02 -16.06 -2.45
CA GLN A 136 -1.99 -15.39 -3.19
C GLN A 136 -1.00 -14.76 -2.22
N SER A 137 -0.08 -15.61 -1.81
CA SER A 137 1.11 -15.21 -1.12
C SER A 137 2.26 -15.02 -2.11
N PHE A 138 3.14 -14.06 -1.84
CA PHE A 138 4.44 -13.95 -2.50
C PHE A 138 5.37 -14.93 -1.83
N SER A 139 5.78 -15.95 -2.59
CA SER A 139 6.67 -16.99 -2.07
C SER A 139 8.11 -16.50 -2.02
N GLN A 140 8.92 -17.21 -1.23
CA GLN A 140 10.36 -17.01 -1.20
C GLN A 140 10.99 -17.12 -2.60
N ALA A 141 10.49 -18.02 -3.46
CA ALA A 141 11.01 -18.19 -4.81
C ALA A 141 10.83 -16.92 -5.66
N GLN A 142 9.68 -16.25 -5.55
CA GLN A 142 9.43 -15.01 -6.29
C GLN A 142 10.32 -13.86 -5.81
N ILE A 143 10.55 -13.78 -4.49
CA ILE A 143 11.50 -12.82 -3.92
C ILE A 143 12.95 -13.14 -4.34
N ASN A 144 13.30 -14.40 -4.57
CA ASN A 144 14.63 -14.79 -5.07
C ASN A 144 14.81 -14.49 -6.57
N GLU A 145 13.77 -14.69 -7.38
CA GLU A 145 13.80 -14.28 -8.80
C GLU A 145 14.02 -12.77 -8.92
N MET A 146 13.39 -12.01 -8.02
CA MET A 146 13.64 -10.58 -7.87
C MET A 146 15.11 -10.28 -7.59
N THR A 147 15.74 -10.91 -6.58
CA THR A 147 17.14 -10.61 -6.25
C THR A 147 18.13 -10.92 -7.37
N THR A 148 17.81 -11.84 -8.28
CA THR A 148 18.66 -12.17 -9.43
C THR A 148 18.94 -10.94 -10.32
N HIS A 149 17.97 -10.04 -10.48
CA HIS A 149 18.15 -8.84 -11.31
C HIS A 149 19.11 -7.83 -10.66
N ILE A 150 18.96 -7.58 -9.35
CA ILE A 150 19.89 -6.69 -8.60
C ILE A 150 21.29 -7.28 -8.59
N GLN A 151 21.41 -8.60 -8.38
CA GLN A 151 22.68 -9.29 -8.43
C GLN A 151 23.41 -8.99 -9.74
N GLN A 152 22.73 -9.11 -10.89
CA GLN A 152 23.31 -8.83 -12.20
C GLN A 152 23.65 -7.35 -12.40
N GLN A 153 22.76 -6.45 -11.98
CA GLN A 153 22.95 -4.99 -12.13
C GLN A 153 24.12 -4.46 -11.30
N MET A 154 24.31 -5.01 -10.10
CA MET A 154 25.39 -4.62 -9.18
C MET A 154 26.64 -5.48 -9.34
N HIS A 155 26.64 -6.44 -10.28
CA HIS A 155 27.75 -7.39 -10.51
C HIS A 155 28.16 -8.18 -9.26
N LEU A 156 27.20 -8.52 -8.40
CA LEU A 156 27.47 -9.26 -7.17
C LEU A 156 27.69 -10.75 -7.45
N ASP A 157 28.62 -11.38 -6.73
CA ASP A 157 28.83 -12.82 -6.75
C ASP A 157 27.57 -13.58 -6.31
N SER A 158 26.86 -13.05 -5.31
CA SER A 158 25.57 -13.59 -4.87
C SER A 158 24.68 -12.53 -4.23
N LEU A 159 23.36 -12.70 -4.35
CA LEU A 159 22.36 -11.94 -3.61
C LEU A 159 21.20 -12.85 -3.20
N SER A 160 20.98 -12.98 -1.90
CA SER A 160 19.90 -13.77 -1.32
C SER A 160 18.94 -12.85 -0.56
N ALA A 161 17.65 -13.18 -0.60
CA ALA A 161 16.64 -12.53 0.22
C ALA A 161 15.88 -13.56 1.04
N PHE A 162 15.36 -13.17 2.19
CA PHE A 162 14.65 -14.03 3.12
C PHE A 162 13.45 -13.28 3.72
N ILE A 163 12.26 -13.87 3.62
CA ILE A 163 11.05 -13.27 4.16
C ILE A 163 11.03 -13.50 5.69
N ASN A 164 11.13 -12.41 6.45
CA ASN A 164 11.06 -12.38 7.90
C ASN A 164 9.66 -11.96 8.37
N ASP A 165 9.48 -11.84 9.68
CA ASP A 165 8.25 -11.30 10.26
C ASP A 165 8.23 -9.76 10.12
N GLY A 166 7.61 -9.26 9.05
CA GLY A 166 7.46 -7.82 8.81
C GLY A 166 8.54 -7.18 7.93
N SER A 167 9.55 -7.93 7.50
CA SER A 167 10.60 -7.45 6.59
C SER A 167 11.08 -8.55 5.64
N ILE A 168 11.89 -8.17 4.67
CA ILE A 168 12.67 -9.06 3.81
C ILE A 168 14.14 -8.76 4.10
N GLY A 169 14.84 -9.70 4.74
CA GLY A 169 16.28 -9.59 4.96
C GLY A 169 17.03 -9.90 3.67
N ILE A 170 18.00 -9.06 3.30
CA ILE A 170 18.79 -9.20 2.08
C ILE A 170 20.26 -9.33 2.46
N VAL A 171 20.96 -10.29 1.85
CA VAL A 171 22.39 -10.53 2.02
C VAL A 171 23.04 -10.67 0.65
N GLY A 172 24.00 -9.80 0.35
CA GLY A 172 24.79 -9.82 -0.88
C GLY A 172 26.28 -9.98 -0.61
N HIS A 173 26.98 -10.62 -1.54
CA HIS A 173 28.43 -10.78 -1.48
C HIS A 173 29.06 -10.41 -2.82
N ASP A 174 30.22 -9.75 -2.77
CA ASP A 174 31.04 -9.41 -3.94
C ASP A 174 32.50 -9.27 -3.53
N GLN A 175 33.40 -10.06 -4.12
CA GLN A 175 34.87 -9.91 -3.97
C GLN A 175 35.35 -9.79 -2.50
N GLY A 176 34.71 -10.52 -1.58
CA GLY A 176 35.02 -10.49 -0.15
C GLY A 176 34.32 -9.39 0.65
N ALA A 177 33.58 -8.48 0.00
CA ALA A 177 32.64 -7.56 0.64
C ALA A 177 31.31 -8.26 0.95
N THR A 178 30.63 -7.79 2.00
CA THR A 178 29.30 -8.26 2.38
C THR A 178 28.35 -7.08 2.57
N LEU A 179 27.20 -7.14 1.92
CA LEU A 179 26.08 -6.21 2.08
C LEU A 179 24.96 -6.91 2.84
N LYS A 180 24.44 -6.29 3.89
CA LYS A 180 23.21 -6.70 4.57
C LYS A 180 22.24 -5.54 4.58
N ALA A 181 20.96 -5.81 4.39
CA ALA A 181 19.91 -4.80 4.44
C ALA A 181 18.56 -5.41 4.80
N ASP A 182 17.67 -4.59 5.36
CA ASP A 182 16.27 -4.94 5.54
C ASP A 182 15.40 -4.15 4.56
N LEU A 183 14.60 -4.87 3.79
CA LEU A 183 13.55 -4.32 2.94
C LEU A 183 12.21 -4.40 3.67
N PHE A 184 11.65 -3.25 3.99
CA PHE A 184 10.30 -3.11 4.53
C PHE A 184 9.33 -2.80 3.40
N LEU A 185 8.26 -3.58 3.33
CA LEU A 185 7.16 -3.35 2.41
C LEU A 185 5.96 -2.81 3.18
N SER A 186 5.28 -1.82 2.63
CA SER A 186 4.10 -1.21 3.21
C SER A 186 3.05 -0.92 2.14
N PRO A 187 1.75 -0.86 2.47
CA PRO A 187 0.76 -0.41 1.52
C PRO A 187 1.07 0.97 0.94
N PHE A 188 0.87 1.14 -0.35
CA PHE A 188 1.02 2.43 -1.03
C PHE A 188 -0.21 3.30 -0.81
N THR A 189 0.01 4.51 -0.30
CA THR A 189 -1.05 5.49 0.06
C THR A 189 -1.12 6.68 -0.89
N GLY A 190 -0.29 6.70 -1.94
CA GLY A 190 -0.25 7.79 -2.91
C GLY A 190 -1.37 7.75 -3.96
N PRO A 191 -1.39 8.75 -4.87
CA PRO A 191 -2.44 8.97 -5.86
C PRO A 191 -2.41 7.97 -7.03
N ASP A 192 -1.29 7.28 -7.26
CA ASP A 192 -1.22 6.25 -8.29
C ASP A 192 -1.98 5.00 -7.87
N LEU A 193 -3.15 4.81 -8.48
CA LEU A 193 -3.99 3.64 -8.26
C LEU A 193 -3.44 2.34 -8.85
N ASN A 194 -2.34 2.41 -9.62
CA ASN A 194 -1.64 1.24 -10.13
C ASN A 194 -0.44 0.82 -9.24
N SER A 195 -0.14 1.60 -8.20
CA SER A 195 0.86 1.26 -7.19
C SER A 195 0.15 0.78 -5.92
N PHE A 196 0.64 -0.31 -5.33
CA PHE A 196 -0.01 -1.04 -4.23
C PHE A 196 0.90 -1.20 -3.03
N ILE A 197 2.19 -1.36 -3.25
CA ILE A 197 3.20 -1.49 -2.22
C ILE A 197 4.26 -0.41 -2.45
N SER A 198 4.67 0.22 -1.33
CA SER A 198 5.87 1.04 -1.23
C SER A 198 6.95 0.28 -0.48
N GLU A 199 8.17 0.50 -0.88
CA GLU A 199 9.38 -0.04 -0.30
C GLU A 199 10.10 0.98 0.58
N LYS A 200 10.81 0.45 1.59
CA LYS A 200 11.79 1.20 2.36
C LYS A 200 12.94 0.27 2.69
N VAL A 201 14.15 0.64 2.28
CA VAL A 201 15.36 -0.11 2.62
C VAL A 201 16.04 0.56 3.80
N GLU A 202 16.18 -0.17 4.90
CA GLU A 202 16.85 0.27 6.12
C GLU A 202 17.94 -0.73 6.56
N ASN A 203 18.65 -0.40 7.64
CA ASN A 203 19.68 -1.25 8.25
C ASN A 203 20.73 -1.74 7.23
N ILE A 204 21.12 -0.86 6.30
CA ILE A 204 22.15 -1.18 5.32
C ILE A 204 23.50 -1.20 6.05
N ASP A 205 24.11 -2.38 6.10
CA ASP A 205 25.43 -2.64 6.64
C ASP A 205 26.33 -3.17 5.52
N ILE A 206 27.49 -2.54 5.35
CA ILE A 206 28.45 -2.84 4.28
C ILE A 206 29.81 -3.10 4.93
N ASP A 207 30.23 -4.35 4.87
CA ASP A 207 31.54 -4.80 5.28
C ASP A 207 32.45 -4.90 4.04
N LEU A 208 33.59 -4.22 4.07
CA LEU A 208 34.52 -4.13 2.96
C LEU A 208 35.80 -4.92 3.29
N PRO A 209 36.44 -5.58 2.32
CA PRO A 209 37.62 -6.38 2.58
C PRO A 209 38.83 -5.50 2.95
N GLY A 210 39.27 -5.57 4.21
CA GLY A 210 40.45 -4.88 4.72
C GLY A 210 40.13 -3.76 5.72
N PRO A 211 41.13 -2.96 6.17
CA PRO A 211 40.89 -1.89 7.13
C PRO A 211 39.98 -0.81 6.52
N ASP A 212 38.82 -0.57 7.13
CA ASP A 212 37.77 0.35 6.66
C ASP A 212 38.30 1.73 6.22
N PHE A 213 39.30 2.28 6.93
CA PHE A 213 39.89 3.58 6.61
C PHE A 213 40.60 3.62 5.25
N ILE A 214 41.27 2.53 4.84
CA ILE A 214 42.03 2.49 3.59
C ILE A 214 41.08 2.24 2.42
N VAL A 215 40.13 1.31 2.58
CA VAL A 215 39.19 0.94 1.52
C VAL A 215 38.14 2.03 1.31
N GLY A 216 37.73 2.72 2.37
CA GLY A 216 36.80 3.85 2.30
C GLY A 216 37.29 5.07 1.51
N LEU A 217 38.60 5.15 1.20
CA LEU A 217 39.15 6.17 0.30
C LEU A 217 38.92 5.85 -1.19
N PHE A 218 38.67 4.58 -1.53
CA PHE A 218 38.48 4.12 -2.90
C PHE A 218 37.04 3.69 -3.18
N VAL A 219 36.29 3.31 -2.15
CA VAL A 219 34.93 2.78 -2.25
C VAL A 219 34.01 3.53 -1.29
N SER A 220 32.98 4.18 -1.83
CA SER A 220 31.96 4.87 -1.04
C SER A 220 30.83 3.91 -0.65
N LYS A 221 30.72 3.62 0.65
CA LYS A 221 29.58 2.84 1.21
C LYS A 221 28.24 3.53 0.93
N ASP A 222 28.20 4.87 0.92
CA ASP A 222 26.98 5.63 0.63
C ASP A 222 26.53 5.48 -0.82
N GLU A 223 27.48 5.46 -1.77
CA GLU A 223 27.17 5.26 -3.18
C GLU A 223 26.67 3.82 -3.44
N ILE A 224 27.29 2.81 -2.80
CA ILE A 224 26.80 1.42 -2.83
C ILE A 224 25.38 1.34 -2.26
N ALA A 225 25.15 1.94 -1.09
CA ALA A 225 23.83 1.96 -0.45
C ALA A 225 22.79 2.66 -1.33
N LYS A 226 23.15 3.75 -2.01
CA LYS A 226 22.29 4.46 -2.96
C LYS A 226 21.98 3.61 -4.18
N GLN A 227 22.97 2.97 -4.79
CA GLN A 227 22.79 2.08 -5.94
C GLN A 227 21.92 0.87 -5.58
N PHE A 228 22.13 0.28 -4.39
CA PHE A 228 21.30 -0.81 -3.89
C PHE A 228 19.85 -0.38 -3.68
N ARG A 229 19.61 0.76 -3.03
CA ARG A 229 18.26 1.35 -2.90
C ARG A 229 17.61 1.58 -4.26
N GLN A 230 18.37 2.11 -5.23
CA GLN A 230 17.89 2.34 -6.58
C GLN A 230 17.55 1.03 -7.30
N GLY A 231 18.36 -0.02 -7.14
CA GLY A 231 18.11 -1.35 -7.70
C GLY A 231 16.80 -1.94 -7.18
N ILE A 232 16.58 -1.87 -5.87
CA ILE A 232 15.31 -2.28 -5.24
C ILE A 232 14.14 -1.45 -5.78
N HIS A 233 14.27 -0.12 -5.78
CA HIS A 233 13.22 0.79 -6.29
C HIS A 233 12.83 0.48 -7.74
N ASN A 234 13.82 0.26 -8.62
CA ASN A 234 13.60 -0.05 -10.03
C ASN A 234 12.80 -1.35 -10.27
N MET A 235 12.78 -2.26 -9.29
CA MET A 235 12.06 -3.52 -9.42
C MET A 235 10.64 -3.48 -8.87
N MET A 236 10.33 -2.50 -8.03
CA MET A 236 9.00 -2.35 -7.45
C MET A 236 7.86 -2.24 -8.47
N PRO A 237 8.04 -1.62 -9.66
CA PRO A 237 7.03 -1.68 -10.71
C PRO A 237 6.71 -3.10 -11.19
N SER A 238 7.72 -3.96 -11.35
CA SER A 238 7.53 -5.36 -11.76
C SER A 238 6.83 -6.16 -10.66
N LEU A 239 7.24 -5.98 -9.40
CA LEU A 239 6.56 -6.60 -8.27
C LEU A 239 5.10 -6.15 -8.22
N ASN A 240 4.83 -4.84 -8.20
CA ASN A 240 3.48 -4.26 -8.19
C ASN A 240 2.61 -4.84 -9.33
N LYS A 241 3.15 -4.99 -10.54
CA LYS A 241 2.43 -5.62 -11.65
C LYS A 241 2.06 -7.08 -11.37
N GLN A 242 2.98 -7.90 -10.89
CA GLN A 242 2.69 -9.29 -10.53
C GLN A 242 1.62 -9.39 -9.44
N ILE A 243 1.62 -8.44 -8.50
CA ILE A 243 0.58 -8.34 -7.47
C ILE A 243 -0.79 -8.12 -8.11
N ILE A 244 -0.89 -7.11 -8.98
CA ILE A 244 -2.14 -6.73 -9.64
C ILE A 244 -2.68 -7.86 -10.48
N ASP A 245 -1.84 -8.46 -11.32
CA ASP A 245 -2.25 -9.54 -12.22
C ASP A 245 -2.87 -10.69 -11.41
N ARG A 246 -2.33 -10.96 -10.22
CA ARG A 246 -2.82 -12.00 -9.31
C ARG A 246 -4.11 -11.60 -8.58
N VAL A 247 -4.20 -10.36 -8.10
CA VAL A 247 -5.44 -9.82 -7.51
C VAL A 247 -6.57 -9.81 -8.54
N GLN A 248 -6.29 -9.42 -9.79
CA GLN A 248 -7.25 -9.45 -10.89
C GLN A 248 -7.69 -10.86 -11.25
N LYS A 249 -6.81 -11.85 -11.16
CA LYS A 249 -7.18 -13.25 -11.40
C LYS A 249 -8.20 -13.75 -10.37
N ASP A 250 -8.02 -13.40 -9.11
CA ASP A 250 -8.85 -13.91 -8.01
C ASP A 250 -10.16 -13.14 -7.84
N PHE A 251 -10.08 -11.81 -7.90
CA PHE A 251 -11.23 -10.94 -7.72
C PHE A 251 -11.82 -10.48 -9.04
N GLY A 252 -11.31 -10.92 -10.18
CA GLY A 252 -11.74 -10.46 -11.51
C GLY A 252 -13.22 -10.60 -11.74
N MET A 253 -13.84 -11.71 -11.30
CA MET A 253 -15.29 -11.88 -11.37
C MET A 253 -16.04 -10.87 -10.50
N LEU A 254 -15.61 -10.68 -9.23
CA LEU A 254 -16.21 -9.71 -8.31
C LEU A 254 -16.06 -8.29 -8.85
N ILE A 255 -14.85 -7.90 -9.27
CA ILE A 255 -14.53 -6.61 -9.86
C ILE A 255 -15.41 -6.38 -11.09
N THR A 256 -15.42 -7.31 -12.04
CA THR A 256 -16.23 -7.19 -13.26
C THR A 256 -17.72 -7.08 -12.94
N GLN A 257 -18.21 -7.86 -11.98
CA GLN A 257 -19.61 -7.80 -11.55
C GLN A 257 -19.91 -6.44 -10.93
N LEU A 258 -19.07 -5.93 -10.03
CA LEU A 258 -19.22 -4.62 -9.41
C LEU A 258 -19.19 -3.51 -10.46
N GLU A 259 -18.20 -3.49 -11.35
CA GLU A 259 -18.07 -2.45 -12.37
C GLU A 259 -19.25 -2.45 -13.34
N LYS A 260 -19.70 -3.63 -13.77
CA LYS A 260 -20.87 -3.77 -14.65
C LYS A 260 -22.17 -3.31 -13.98
N ASN A 261 -22.38 -3.68 -12.72
CA ASN A 261 -23.63 -3.40 -12.01
C ASN A 261 -23.72 -1.97 -11.47
N THR A 262 -22.58 -1.37 -11.12
CA THR A 262 -22.52 0.00 -10.59
C THR A 262 -22.24 1.05 -11.66
N ASN A 263 -21.88 0.64 -12.88
CA ASN A 263 -21.39 1.51 -13.95
C ASN A 263 -20.25 2.43 -13.49
N SER A 264 -19.41 1.94 -12.56
CA SER A 264 -18.27 2.66 -12.00
C SER A 264 -17.07 1.73 -11.96
N LYS A 265 -15.89 2.25 -12.32
CA LYS A 265 -14.64 1.55 -12.04
C LYS A 265 -14.44 1.39 -10.54
N VAL A 266 -13.80 0.29 -10.14
CA VAL A 266 -13.39 0.07 -8.75
C VAL A 266 -11.98 0.56 -8.48
N THR A 267 -11.65 0.73 -7.20
CA THR A 267 -10.30 0.92 -6.69
C THR A 267 -9.89 -0.27 -5.83
N LEU A 268 -8.60 -0.57 -5.81
CA LEU A 268 -8.01 -1.63 -4.99
C LEU A 268 -7.02 -0.97 -4.01
N THR A 269 -7.17 -1.25 -2.72
CA THR A 269 -6.35 -0.64 -1.66
C THR A 269 -5.92 -1.71 -0.67
N PHE A 270 -4.62 -1.80 -0.37
CA PHE A 270 -4.10 -2.79 0.57
C PHE A 270 -4.17 -2.25 2.00
N GLU A 271 -4.89 -2.92 2.89
CA GLU A 271 -4.96 -2.55 4.31
C GLU A 271 -3.61 -2.75 4.99
N LYS A 272 -3.00 -3.91 4.75
CA LYS A 272 -1.72 -4.32 5.35
C LYS A 272 -1.10 -5.47 4.58
N LEU A 273 0.17 -5.74 4.89
CA LEU A 273 0.89 -6.93 4.45
C LEU A 273 1.11 -7.84 5.65
N ARG A 274 0.73 -9.11 5.55
CA ARG A 274 0.99 -10.16 6.54
C ARG A 274 2.14 -11.05 6.08
N PHE A 275 2.84 -11.63 7.05
CA PHE A 275 4.02 -12.46 6.81
C PHE A 275 3.85 -13.87 7.43
N PRO A 276 2.78 -14.63 7.10
CA PRO A 276 2.53 -15.92 7.73
C PRO A 276 3.64 -16.93 7.45
N VAL A 277 3.87 -17.84 8.39
CA VAL A 277 4.67 -19.04 8.17
C VAL A 277 3.87 -19.99 7.29
N VAL A 278 4.41 -20.34 6.12
CA VAL A 278 3.77 -21.24 5.15
C VAL A 278 4.38 -22.64 5.16
N GLU A 279 5.61 -22.77 5.64
CA GLU A 279 6.29 -24.05 5.77
C GLU A 279 7.24 -24.02 6.98
N THR A 280 7.36 -25.14 7.67
CA THR A 280 8.36 -25.34 8.72
C THR A 280 9.13 -26.63 8.44
N ARG A 281 10.44 -26.52 8.26
CA ARG A 281 11.34 -27.67 8.08
C ARG A 281 12.23 -27.83 9.31
N ILE A 282 12.39 -29.06 9.76
CA ILE A 282 13.28 -29.41 10.87
C ILE A 282 14.50 -30.12 10.27
N ILE A 283 15.69 -29.54 10.44
CA ILE A 283 16.95 -30.11 9.96
C ILE A 283 17.90 -30.22 11.16
N GLY A 284 18.02 -31.43 11.71
CA GLY A 284 18.75 -31.66 12.96
C GLY A 284 18.17 -30.83 14.11
N PRO A 285 18.98 -30.02 14.84
CA PRO A 285 18.49 -29.15 15.91
C PRO A 285 17.88 -27.83 15.41
N PHE A 286 17.90 -27.57 14.10
CA PHE A 286 17.47 -26.29 13.53
C PHE A 286 16.03 -26.36 13.01
N THR A 287 15.24 -25.33 13.33
CA THR A 287 13.90 -25.11 12.77
C THR A 287 13.97 -23.97 11.75
N ILE A 288 13.73 -24.28 10.49
CA ILE A 288 13.69 -23.32 9.39
C ILE A 288 12.23 -23.00 9.08
N LYS A 289 11.85 -21.73 9.18
CA LYS A 289 10.51 -21.26 8.86
C LYS A 289 10.54 -20.53 7.52
N THR A 290 9.79 -21.03 6.55
CA THR A 290 9.54 -20.31 5.30
C THR A 290 8.28 -19.47 5.48
N ARG A 291 8.37 -18.18 5.15
CA ARG A 291 7.24 -17.26 5.17
C ARG A 291 6.85 -16.87 3.76
N ALA A 292 5.69 -16.25 3.65
CA ALA A 292 5.22 -15.63 2.43
C ALA A 292 4.59 -14.27 2.76
N ILE A 293 4.44 -13.41 1.76
CA ILE A 293 3.83 -12.08 1.96
C ILE A 293 2.39 -12.14 1.45
N VAL A 294 1.41 -11.82 2.28
CA VAL A 294 -0.02 -11.87 1.94
C VAL A 294 -0.65 -10.49 2.12
N PRO A 295 -1.14 -9.84 1.05
CA PRO A 295 -1.84 -8.58 1.18
C PRO A 295 -3.28 -8.79 1.66
N ASP A 296 -3.72 -7.99 2.63
CA ASP A 296 -5.15 -7.82 2.91
C ASP A 296 -5.64 -6.61 2.13
N LEU A 297 -6.76 -6.73 1.41
CA LEU A 297 -7.22 -5.68 0.50
C LEU A 297 -8.68 -5.29 0.69
N PHE A 298 -8.95 -4.07 0.25
CA PHE A 298 -10.27 -3.51 0.07
C PHE A 298 -10.54 -3.25 -1.41
N VAL A 299 -11.77 -3.52 -1.83
CA VAL A 299 -12.31 -3.11 -3.13
C VAL A 299 -13.25 -1.93 -2.89
N GLY A 300 -12.90 -0.76 -3.41
CA GLY A 300 -13.69 0.46 -3.26
C GLY A 300 -14.51 0.79 -4.51
N LEU A 301 -15.73 1.27 -4.31
CA LEU A 301 -16.62 1.80 -5.33
C LEU A 301 -16.59 3.34 -5.36
N SER A 302 -16.84 3.86 -6.56
CA SER A 302 -16.55 5.23 -6.99
C SER A 302 -15.06 5.54 -7.07
N ARG A 303 -14.36 4.95 -8.06
CA ARG A 303 -12.95 5.31 -8.35
C ARG A 303 -12.79 6.81 -8.63
N LYS A 304 -13.70 7.38 -9.43
CA LYS A 304 -13.73 8.81 -9.76
C LYS A 304 -14.86 9.46 -8.98
N LEU A 305 -14.52 10.44 -8.13
CA LEU A 305 -15.47 11.12 -7.25
C LEU A 305 -16.10 12.36 -7.88
N PHE A 306 -15.33 13.07 -8.70
CA PHE A 306 -15.75 14.31 -9.33
C PHE A 306 -15.47 14.24 -10.83
N SER A 307 -16.37 14.78 -11.64
CA SER A 307 -16.29 14.79 -13.10
C SER A 307 -16.21 16.20 -13.63
#